data_AF-A0A2W0AZ10-F1
#
_entry.id   AF-A0A2W0AZ10-F1
#
_cell.length_a   1.000
_cell.length_b   1.000
_cell.length_c   1.000
_cell.angle_alpha   90.00
_cell.angle_beta   90.00
_cell.angle_gamma   90.00
#
_symmetry.space_group_name_H-M   'P 1'
#
loop_
_entity.id
_entity.type
_entity.pdbx_description
1 polymer ?
#
loop_
_entity_poly.entity_id
_entity_poly.type
_entity_poly.pdbx_seq_one_letter_code
_entity_poly.pdbx_strand_id
1 'polypeptide(L)' 'MLGSAVGSAESWYAVYTRARHEKKVAFQLQQHSIEFFLPLYKQEKRWNNGLRVQIELPLFPGYLFTRIPL' A
#
# COMPACT_ATOMS: atom_id res chain seq x y z
N MET A 1 41.96 -5.16 -3.23
CA MET A 1 40.70 -5.67 -3.79
C MET A 1 39.62 -5.52 -2.73
N LEU A 2 38.97 -4.36 -2.66
CA LEU A 2 37.78 -4.18 -1.83
C LEU A 2 36.59 -4.60 -2.69
N GLY A 3 36.04 -5.80 -2.41
CA GLY A 3 34.77 -6.21 -2.95
C GLY A 3 33.72 -5.26 -2.41
N SER A 4 33.30 -4.32 -3.24
CA SER A 4 32.14 -3.47 -2.99
C SER A 4 30.98 -4.41 -2.76
N ALA A 5 30.49 -4.51 -1.51
CA ALA A 5 29.14 -4.93 -1.29
C ALA A 5 28.28 -3.96 -2.13
N VAL A 6 27.70 -4.46 -3.23
CA VAL A 6 26.56 -3.82 -3.84
C VAL A 6 25.51 -3.87 -2.73
N GLY A 7 25.47 -2.84 -1.89
CA GLY A 7 24.32 -2.60 -1.03
C GLY A 7 23.17 -2.46 -2.01
N SER A 8 22.34 -3.49 -2.12
CA SER A 8 21.18 -3.53 -2.99
C SER A 8 20.35 -2.30 -2.67
N ALA A 9 20.48 -1.26 -3.49
CA ALA A 9 19.93 0.05 -3.18
C ALA A 9 18.41 -0.09 -3.15
N GLU A 10 17.85 0.07 -1.95
CA GLU A 10 16.41 -0.04 -1.77
C GLU A 10 15.71 0.99 -2.64
N SER A 11 14.77 0.52 -3.46
CA SER A 11 14.04 1.36 -4.41
C SER A 11 12.54 1.21 -4.16
N TRP A 12 11.78 2.24 -4.55
CA TRP A 12 10.33 2.21 -4.48
C TRP A 12 9.74 1.47 -5.68
N TYR A 13 8.85 0.53 -5.39
CA TYR A 13 8.14 -0.26 -6.39
C TYR A 13 6.63 -0.14 -6.21
N ALA A 14 5.92 -0.05 -7.33
CA ALA A 14 4.47 -0.17 -7.36
C ALA A 14 4.09 -1.65 -7.43
N VAL A 15 3.41 -2.13 -6.39
CA VAL A 15 2.88 -3.48 -6.28
C VAL A 15 1.42 -3.48 -6.72
N TYR A 16 1.12 -4.26 -7.74
CA TYR A 16 -0.26 -4.52 -8.14
C TYR A 16 -0.89 -5.51 -7.17
N THR A 17 -2.07 -5.17 -6.67
CA THR A 17 -2.84 -5.95 -5.71
C THR A 17 -4.20 -6.31 -6.30
N ARG A 18 -4.79 -7.41 -5.82
CA ARG A 18 -6.18 -7.73 -6.15
C ARG A 18 -7.10 -6.65 -5.58
N ALA A 19 -8.17 -6.32 -6.32
CA ALA A 19 -9.15 -5.33 -5.87
C ALA A 19 -9.60 -5.61 -4.42
N ARG A 20 -9.68 -4.55 -3.60
CA ARG A 20 -10.07 -4.57 -2.17
C ARG A 20 -9.08 -5.27 -1.23
N HIS A 21 -7.92 -5.71 -1.71
CA HIS A 21 -6.88 -6.33 -0.88
C HIS A 21 -5.77 -5.35 -0.49
N GLU A 22 -5.82 -4.10 -0.93
CA GLU A 22 -4.80 -3.08 -0.66
C GLU A 22 -4.52 -2.97 0.84
N LYS A 23 -5.59 -2.87 1.66
CA LYS A 23 -5.47 -2.78 3.12
C LYS A 23 -4.94 -4.06 3.76
N LYS A 24 -5.26 -5.22 3.20
CA LYS A 24 -4.75 -6.51 3.69
C LYS A 24 -3.26 -6.66 3.41
N VAL A 25 -2.81 -6.27 2.21
CA VAL A 25 -1.40 -6.27 1.83
C VAL A 25 -0.63 -5.27 2.70
N ALA A 26 -1.15 -4.05 2.88
CA ALA A 26 -0.57 -3.07 3.79
C ALA A 26 -0.41 -3.63 5.21
N PHE A 27 -1.44 -4.29 5.75
CA PHE A 27 -1.36 -4.95 7.05
C PHE A 27 -0.27 -6.03 7.10
N GLN A 28 -0.17 -6.88 6.08
CA GLN A 28 0.89 -7.89 6.01
C GLN A 28 2.29 -7.27 5.94
N LEU A 29 2.48 -6.24 5.11
CA LEU A 29 3.76 -5.51 5.03
C LEU A 29 4.13 -4.87 6.37
N GLN A 30 3.15 -4.30 7.07
CA GLN A 30 3.33 -3.78 8.42
C GLN A 30 3.78 -4.87 9.40
N GLN A 31 3.19 -6.07 9.35
CA GLN A 31 3.58 -7.21 10.20
C GLN A 31 5.02 -7.68 9.92
N HIS A 32 5.50 -7.50 8.68
CA HIS A 32 6.86 -7.83 8.28
C HIS A 32 7.85 -6.66 8.44
N SER A 33 7.42 -5.52 9.00
CA SER A 33 8.23 -4.30 9.13
C SER A 33 8.80 -3.82 7.79
N ILE A 34 8.10 -4.06 6.69
CA ILE A 34 8.49 -3.59 5.35
C ILE A 34 7.93 -2.18 5.16
N GLU A 35 8.75 -1.26 4.66
CA GLU A 35 8.32 0.10 4.34
C GLU A 35 7.30 0.08 3.19
N PHE A 36 6.14 0.69 3.41
CA PHE A 36 5.08 0.76 2.42
C PHE A 36 4.34 2.09 2.47
N PHE A 37 3.70 2.41 1.36
CA PHE A 37 2.84 3.57 1.20
C PHE A 37 1.57 3.17 0.47
N LEU A 38 0.43 3.34 1.15
CA LEU A 38 -0.90 3.14 0.60
C LEU A 38 -1.68 4.47 0.73
N PRO A 39 -1.74 5.29 -0.35
CA PRO A 39 -2.47 6.55 -0.29
C PRO A 39 -3.97 6.27 -0.22
N LEU A 40 -4.60 6.69 0.88
CA LEU A 40 -6.04 6.59 1.11
C LEU A 40 -6.67 7.98 1.19
N TYR A 41 -7.88 8.13 0.66
CA TYR A 41 -8.71 9.32 0.85
C TYR A 41 -10.03 8.94 1.50
N LYS A 42 -10.62 9.90 2.23
CA LYS A 42 -11.92 9.73 2.88
C LYS A 42 -13.03 10.21 1.96
N GLN A 43 -14.10 9.43 1.87
CA GLN A 43 -15.31 9.77 1.14
C GLN A 43 -16.53 9.48 2.00
N GLU A 44 -17.50 10.39 2.01
CA GLU A 44 -18.81 10.13 2.59
C GLU A 44 -19.69 9.42 1.56
N LYS A 45 -20.24 8.26 1.93
CA LYS A 45 -21.18 7.50 1.12
C LYS A 45 -22.51 7.40 1.84
N ARG A 46 -23.60 7.74 1.14
CA ARG A 46 -24.96 7.50 1.61
C ARG A 46 -25.38 6.09 1.23
N TRP A 47 -25.83 5.31 2.20
CA TRP A 47 -26.36 3.97 2.01
C TRP A 47 -27.86 4.04 1.69
N ASN A 48 -28.39 2.96 1.10
CA ASN A 48 -29.80 2.90 0.68
C ASN A 48 -30.79 3.07 1.85
N ASN A 49 -30.37 2.76 3.08
CA ASN A 49 -31.14 2.98 4.31
C ASN A 49 -31.05 4.43 4.85
N GLY A 50 -30.45 5.36 4.10
CA GLY A 50 -30.33 6.76 4.48
C GLY A 50 -29.13 7.09 5.39
N LEU A 51 -28.42 6.10 5.91
CA LEU A 51 -27.23 6.31 6.73
C LEU A 51 -26.09 6.90 5.90
N ARG A 52 -25.33 7.82 6.49
CA ARG A 52 -24.08 8.35 5.91
C ARG A 52 -22.91 7.66 6.59
N VAL A 53 -22.00 7.10 5.80
CA VAL A 53 -20.83 6.39 6.28
C VAL A 53 -19.59 6.99 5.65
N GLN A 54 -18.60 7.29 6.47
CA GLN A 54 -17.27 7.64 5.99
C GLN A 54 -16.51 6.36 5.64
N ILE A 55 -16.05 6.28 4.40
CA ILE A 55 -15.23 5.18 3.90
C ILE A 55 -13.87 5.72 3.46
N GLU A 56 -12.85 4.88 3.60
CA GLU A 56 -11.52 5.15 3.09
C GLU A 56 -11.26 4.29 1.86
N LEU A 57 -10.94 4.96 0.75
CA LEU A 57 -10.69 4.36 -0.55
C LEU A 57 -9.25 4.63 -0.99
N PRO A 58 -8.62 3.70 -1.73
CA PRO A 58 -7.31 3.92 -2.30
C PRO A 58 -7.35 5.01 -3.37
N LEU A 59 -6.40 5.94 -3.31
CA LEU A 59 -6.23 6.98 -4.32
C LEU A 59 -5.81 6.37 -5.68
N PHE A 60 -5.02 5.29 -5.62
CA PHE A 60 -4.64 4.48 -6.79
C PHE A 60 -5.19 3.06 -6.58
N PRO A 61 -6.42 2.76 -7.05
CA PRO A 61 -7.02 1.45 -6.86
C PRO A 61 -6.16 0.33 -7.43
N GLY A 62 -6.01 -0.76 -6.68
CA GLY A 62 -5.18 -1.90 -7.06
C GLY A 62 -3.67 -1.67 -6.91
N TYR A 63 -3.20 -0.53 -6.41
CA TYR A 63 -1.77 -0.29 -6.20
C TYR A 63 -1.42 0.02 -4.75
N LEU A 64 -0.24 -0.46 -4.35
CA LEU A 64 0.46 -0.12 -3.12
C LEU A 64 1.93 0.08 -3.46
N PHE A 65 2.61 1.00 -2.79
CA PHE A 65 4.03 1.23 -3.00
C PHE A 65 4.82 0.60 -1.84
N THR A 66 5.94 -0.04 -2.15
CA THR A 66 6.82 -0.62 -1.13
C THR A 66 8.27 -0.34 -1.47
N ARG A 67 9.11 -0.24 -0.46
CA ARG A 67 10.54 -0.03 -0.63
C ARG A 67 11.28 -1.29 -0.23
N ILE A 68 11.92 -1.92 -1.20
CA ILE A 68 12.64 -3.19 -1.02
C ILE A 68 13.95 -3.18 -1.79
N PRO A 69 14.95 -3.95 -1.34
CA PRO A 69 16.08 -4.33 -2.19
C PRO A 69 15.62 -5.36 -3.23
N LEU A 70 16.09 -5.23 -4.48
CA LEU A 70 15.95 -6.25 -5.54
C LEU A 70 17.33 -6.82 -5.88
#